data_AF-A0AAT9GZN6-F1
#
_entry.id   AF-A0AAT9GZN6-F1
#
_cell.length_a   1.000
_cell.length_b   1.000
_cell.length_c   1.000
_cell.angle_alpha   90.00
_cell.angle_beta   90.00
_cell.angle_gamma   90.00
#
_symmetry.space_group_name_H-M   'P 1'
#
loop_
_entity.id
_entity.type
_entity.pdbx_description
1 polymer ?
#
loop_
_entity_poly.entity_id
_entity_poly.type
_entity_poly.pdbx_seq_one_letter_code
_entity_poly.pdbx_strand_id
1 'polypeptide(L)'
;MDKPAQIKQALRDALGVNQNLPFTAEVVSVENTTCTVKLDSGLVIDDVRLCATINESEDVFLMVPQIGSFVVLISQTGELSGLIVMKADHFDSMLYKKGNFEFKIDATEGKLTLKNGSESLGKLVSSLISEIQNAIIVTPAGSGSISPTTKGKLIELDNKFKTLLNSN
;
A
#
# COMPACT_ATOMS: atom_id res chain seq x y z
N MET A 1 -8.76 7.04 -49.76
CA MET A 1 -7.67 6.51 -48.92
C MET A 1 -7.05 7.66 -48.17
N ASP A 2 -6.97 7.57 -46.84
CA ASP A 2 -6.56 8.67 -45.96
C ASP A 2 -5.03 8.72 -45.80
N LYS A 3 -4.36 9.56 -46.61
CA LYS A 3 -2.90 9.72 -46.62
C LYS A 3 -2.30 10.05 -45.23
N PRO A 4 -2.90 10.94 -44.43
CA PRO A 4 -2.52 11.15 -43.03
C PRO A 4 -2.42 9.89 -42.18
N ALA A 5 -3.38 8.95 -42.30
CA ALA A 5 -3.38 7.72 -41.52
C ALA A 5 -2.20 6.81 -41.90
N GLN A 6 -1.84 6.73 -43.18
CA GLN A 6 -0.71 5.95 -43.67
C GLN A 6 0.64 6.52 -43.22
N ILE A 7 0.79 7.84 -43.26
CA ILE A 7 2.01 8.52 -42.77
C ILE A 7 2.18 8.27 -41.28
N LYS A 8 1.09 8.35 -40.51
CA LYS A 8 1.10 8.07 -39.06
C LYS A 8 1.49 6.62 -38.76
N GLN A 9 1.00 5.65 -39.53
CA GLN A 9 1.35 4.24 -39.36
C GLN A 9 2.83 3.99 -39.71
N ALA A 10 3.30 4.48 -40.86
CA ALA A 10 4.70 4.32 -41.26
C ALA A 10 5.68 4.96 -40.27
N LEU A 11 5.32 6.09 -39.66
CA LEU A 11 6.10 6.72 -38.59
C LEU A 11 6.13 5.86 -37.32
N ARG A 12 4.99 5.25 -36.93
CA ARG A 12 4.95 4.34 -35.77
C ARG A 12 5.84 3.13 -35.99
N ASP A 13 5.76 2.53 -37.17
CA ASP A 13 6.54 1.34 -37.52
C ASP A 13 8.05 1.68 -37.61
N ALA A 14 8.42 2.81 -38.22
CA ALA A 14 9.81 3.24 -38.35
C ALA A 14 10.47 3.66 -37.02
N LEU A 15 9.67 4.17 -36.07
CA LEU A 15 10.13 4.56 -34.74
C LEU A 15 10.09 3.40 -33.72
N GLY A 16 9.68 2.19 -34.13
CA GLY A 16 9.54 1.05 -33.22
C GLY A 16 8.44 1.24 -32.18
N VAL A 17 7.47 2.12 -32.43
CA VAL A 17 6.34 2.40 -31.53
C VAL A 17 5.29 1.29 -31.72
N ASN A 18 5.65 0.06 -31.34
CA ASN A 18 4.70 -1.04 -31.15
C ASN A 18 3.98 -0.82 -29.83
N GLN A 19 2.93 0.02 -29.87
CA GLN A 19 2.07 0.21 -28.72
C GLN A 19 1.26 -1.08 -28.52
N ASN A 20 1.71 -1.93 -27.61
CA ASN A 20 0.77 -2.80 -26.95
C ASN A 20 -0.24 -1.88 -26.26
N LEU A 21 -1.48 -1.85 -26.75
CA LEU A 21 -2.52 -1.05 -26.15
C LEU A 21 -2.76 -1.53 -24.72
N PRO A 22 -3.13 -0.65 -23.78
CA PRO A 22 -3.46 -1.09 -22.44
C PRO A 22 -4.49 -2.22 -22.48
N PHE A 23 -4.22 -3.30 -21.74
CA PHE A 23 -5.07 -4.49 -21.69
C PHE A 23 -5.29 -4.90 -20.23
N THR A 24 -6.31 -5.72 -20.01
CA THR A 24 -6.68 -6.18 -18.66
C THR A 24 -6.18 -7.59 -18.39
N ALA A 25 -5.91 -7.89 -17.12
CA ALA A 25 -5.56 -9.22 -16.65
C ALA A 25 -6.02 -9.41 -15.20
N GLU A 26 -6.24 -10.65 -14.78
CA GLU A 26 -6.59 -11.01 -13.40
C GLU A 26 -5.31 -11.22 -12.58
N VAL A 27 -5.23 -10.65 -11.37
CA VAL A 27 -4.10 -10.85 -10.45
C VAL A 27 -4.18 -12.24 -9.82
N VAL A 28 -3.09 -13.02 -9.92
CA VAL A 28 -3.00 -14.38 -9.38
C VAL A 28 -2.17 -14.44 -8.10
N SER A 29 -1.09 -13.67 -8.03
CA SER A 29 -0.26 -13.54 -6.83
C SER A 29 0.41 -12.18 -6.78
N VAL A 30 0.83 -11.76 -5.58
CA VAL A 30 1.61 -10.53 -5.36
C VAL A 30 2.83 -10.88 -4.52
N GLU A 31 4.00 -10.40 -4.96
CA GLU A 31 5.28 -10.63 -4.30
C GLU A 31 6.08 -9.32 -4.26
N ASN A 32 6.26 -8.75 -3.06
CA ASN A 32 6.99 -7.50 -2.86
C ASN A 32 6.49 -6.36 -3.79
N THR A 33 7.25 -6.04 -4.84
CA THR A 33 7.01 -4.94 -5.79
C THR A 33 6.55 -5.45 -7.16
N THR A 34 6.25 -6.74 -7.29
CA THR A 34 5.72 -7.36 -8.50
C THR A 34 4.45 -8.17 -8.22
N CYS A 35 3.72 -8.48 -9.27
CA CYS A 35 2.61 -9.42 -9.24
C CYS A 35 2.66 -10.37 -10.44
N THR A 36 1.96 -11.48 -10.31
CA THR A 36 1.67 -12.41 -11.41
C THR A 36 0.24 -12.20 -11.84
N VAL A 37 0.00 -12.15 -13.15
CA VAL A 37 -1.32 -11.95 -13.74
C VAL A 37 -1.66 -13.05 -14.74
N LYS A 38 -2.95 -13.25 -14.97
CA LYS A 38 -3.48 -14.20 -15.95
C LYS A 38 -4.34 -13.44 -16.96
N LEU A 39 -4.01 -13.58 -18.24
CA LEU A 39 -4.81 -13.03 -19.34
C LEU A 39 -6.05 -13.88 -19.59
N ASP A 40 -7.04 -13.33 -20.28
CA ASP A 40 -8.23 -14.06 -20.73
C ASP A 40 -7.89 -15.28 -21.61
N SER A 41 -6.74 -15.25 -22.30
CA SER A 41 -6.22 -16.37 -23.08
C SER A 41 -5.73 -17.55 -22.23
N GLY A 42 -5.63 -17.39 -20.91
CA GLY A 42 -5.04 -18.35 -19.98
C GLY A 42 -3.52 -18.23 -19.84
N LEU A 43 -2.86 -17.33 -20.60
CA LEU A 43 -1.44 -17.05 -20.43
C LEU A 43 -1.18 -16.39 -19.07
N VAL A 44 -0.24 -16.96 -18.31
CA VAL A 44 0.22 -16.41 -17.04
C VAL A 44 1.52 -15.63 -17.30
N ILE A 45 1.57 -14.42 -16.77
CA ILE A 45 2.73 -13.53 -16.88
C ILE A 45 3.16 -13.12 -15.48
N ASP A 46 4.40 -13.41 -15.15
CA ASP A 46 5.08 -13.02 -13.92
C ASP A 46 5.83 -11.68 -14.10
N ASP A 47 6.50 -11.22 -13.03
CA ASP A 47 7.32 -10.01 -13.02
C ASP A 47 6.60 -8.72 -13.49
N VAL A 48 5.28 -8.68 -13.36
CA VAL A 48 4.48 -7.48 -13.64
C VAL A 48 4.73 -6.48 -12.52
N ARG A 49 5.19 -5.28 -12.87
CA ARG A 49 5.69 -4.32 -11.88
C ARG A 49 4.57 -3.52 -11.25
N LEU A 50 4.68 -3.31 -9.94
CA LEU A 50 3.87 -2.37 -9.17
C LEU A 50 4.58 -1.01 -8.96
N CYS A 51 5.85 -0.93 -9.37
CA CYS A 51 6.66 0.29 -9.36
C CYS A 51 7.25 0.55 -10.75
N ALA A 52 7.70 1.79 -11.01
CA ALA A 52 8.27 2.16 -12.30
C ALA A 52 9.54 1.36 -12.65
N THR A 53 10.38 1.10 -11.65
CA THR A 53 11.58 0.28 -11.78
C THR A 53 11.66 -0.70 -10.62
N ILE A 54 12.24 -1.86 -10.87
CA ILE A 54 12.67 -2.78 -9.82
C ILE A 54 14.03 -2.25 -9.36
N ASN A 55 14.11 -1.78 -8.13
CA ASN A 55 15.36 -1.35 -7.51
C ASN A 55 15.44 -1.91 -6.09
N GLU A 56 16.64 -1.92 -5.51
CA GLU A 56 16.88 -2.36 -4.13
C GLU A 56 16.60 -1.22 -3.10
N SER A 57 15.90 -0.16 -3.52
CA SER A 57 15.61 0.97 -2.64
C SER A 57 14.58 0.55 -1.60
N GLU A 58 14.86 0.87 -0.34
CA GLU A 58 13.85 0.78 0.72
C GLU A 58 12.79 1.87 0.60
N ASP A 59 13.06 2.96 -0.12
CA ASP A 59 12.09 4.01 -0.41
C ASP A 59 11.14 3.52 -1.50
N VAL A 60 9.85 3.45 -1.19
CA VAL A 60 8.83 2.90 -2.09
C VAL A 60 7.49 3.62 -1.94
N PHE A 61 6.80 3.81 -3.06
CA PHE A 61 5.36 4.04 -3.08
C PHE A 61 4.70 2.88 -3.81
N LEU A 62 3.94 2.08 -3.08
CA LEU A 62 3.39 0.82 -3.54
C LEU A 62 1.88 0.79 -3.32
N MET A 63 1.14 0.42 -4.35
CA MET A 63 -0.28 0.07 -4.26
C MET A 63 -0.39 -1.40 -4.64
N VAL A 64 -0.83 -2.22 -3.68
CA VAL A 64 -0.90 -3.67 -3.85
C VAL A 64 -2.31 -4.06 -4.30
N PRO A 65 -2.48 -4.54 -5.55
CA PRO A 65 -3.77 -4.99 -6.03
C PRO A 65 -4.22 -6.25 -5.28
N GLN A 66 -5.52 -6.40 -5.10
CA GLN A 66 -6.09 -7.59 -4.48
C GLN A 66 -5.97 -8.81 -5.39
N ILE A 67 -5.65 -9.98 -4.83
CA ILE A 67 -5.67 -11.25 -5.58
C ILE A 67 -7.08 -11.53 -6.11
N GLY A 68 -7.20 -11.88 -7.38
CA GLY A 68 -8.48 -12.05 -8.10
C GLY A 68 -9.07 -10.74 -8.64
N SER A 69 -8.46 -9.58 -8.35
CA SER A 69 -8.85 -8.31 -8.97
C SER A 69 -8.34 -8.25 -10.41
N PHE A 70 -9.08 -7.56 -11.29
CA PHE A 70 -8.56 -7.17 -12.59
C PHE A 70 -7.69 -5.92 -12.47
N VAL A 71 -6.65 -5.88 -13.30
CA VAL A 71 -5.71 -4.77 -13.45
C VAL A 71 -5.60 -4.35 -14.90
N VAL A 72 -5.35 -3.06 -15.13
CA VAL A 72 -4.96 -2.53 -16.45
C VAL A 72 -3.44 -2.49 -16.52
N LEU A 73 -2.89 -3.13 -17.54
CA LEU A 73 -1.47 -3.27 -17.78
C LEU A 73 -1.05 -2.41 -18.97
N ILE A 74 0.17 -1.88 -18.88
CA ILE A 74 0.84 -1.23 -20.00
C ILE A 74 2.26 -1.78 -20.12
N SER A 75 2.72 -1.97 -21.35
CA SER A 75 4.09 -2.38 -21.63
C SER A 75 5.02 -1.17 -21.71
N GLN A 76 6.14 -1.24 -20.99
CA GLN A 76 7.23 -0.28 -21.16
C GLN A 76 8.06 -0.55 -22.43
N THR A 77 8.14 -1.81 -22.87
CA THR A 77 8.99 -2.24 -23.99
C THR A 77 8.24 -2.34 -25.32
N GLY A 78 6.90 -2.30 -25.30
CA GLY A 78 6.06 -2.64 -26.44
C GLY A 78 5.77 -4.14 -26.58
N GLU A 79 6.35 -4.98 -25.71
CA GLU A 79 6.17 -6.43 -25.68
C GLU A 79 5.39 -6.88 -24.42
N LEU A 80 5.19 -8.19 -24.23
CA LEU A 80 4.63 -8.72 -22.97
C LEU A 80 5.66 -8.76 -21.83
N SER A 81 6.89 -8.31 -22.08
CA SER A 81 7.92 -8.07 -21.07
C SER A 81 7.80 -6.65 -20.50
N GLY A 82 8.25 -6.44 -19.25
CA GLY A 82 8.27 -5.09 -18.66
C GLY A 82 6.88 -4.46 -18.50
N LEU A 83 5.88 -5.28 -18.18
CA LEU A 83 4.53 -4.81 -17.90
C LEU A 83 4.47 -4.08 -16.55
N ILE A 84 3.64 -3.05 -16.48
CA ILE A 84 3.40 -2.25 -15.28
C ILE A 84 1.90 -2.17 -15.05
N VAL A 85 1.49 -2.34 -13.79
CA VAL A 85 0.10 -2.09 -13.37
C VAL A 85 -0.15 -0.58 -13.37
N MET A 86 -1.08 -0.14 -14.20
CA MET A 86 -1.53 1.26 -14.23
C MET A 86 -2.68 1.49 -13.25
N LYS A 87 -3.59 0.53 -13.11
CA LYS A 87 -4.74 0.60 -12.20
C LYS A 87 -5.26 -0.81 -11.87
N ALA A 88 -5.94 -0.93 -10.75
CA ALA A 88 -6.68 -2.12 -10.33
C ALA A 88 -8.12 -1.75 -9.95
N ASP A 89 -9.03 -2.71 -10.03
CA ASP A 89 -10.40 -2.55 -9.50
C ASP A 89 -10.38 -2.48 -7.96
N HIS A 90 -9.58 -3.34 -7.34
CA HIS A 90 -9.45 -3.42 -5.88
C HIS A 90 -7.98 -3.47 -5.44
N PHE A 91 -7.69 -2.84 -4.30
CA PHE A 91 -6.37 -2.81 -3.67
C PHE A 91 -6.50 -3.27 -2.22
N ASP A 92 -5.58 -4.16 -1.81
CA ASP A 92 -5.51 -4.65 -0.43
C ASP A 92 -4.70 -3.73 0.47
N SER A 93 -3.69 -3.05 -0.08
CA SER A 93 -2.87 -2.13 0.71
C SER A 93 -2.22 -1.03 -0.11
N MET A 94 -1.83 0.03 0.60
CA MET A 94 -1.00 1.12 0.11
C MET A 94 0.14 1.35 1.08
N LEU A 95 1.36 1.49 0.58
CA LEU A 95 2.56 1.73 1.36
C LEU A 95 3.33 2.90 0.76
N TYR A 96 3.64 3.88 1.60
CA TYR A 96 4.67 4.87 1.34
C TYR A 96 5.77 4.73 2.39
N LYS A 97 7.00 4.52 1.95
CA LYS A 97 8.19 4.46 2.80
C LYS A 97 9.26 5.40 2.25
N LYS A 98 9.87 6.17 3.15
CA LYS A 98 11.04 7.01 2.86
C LYS A 98 11.99 7.04 4.06
N GLY A 99 13.12 6.35 3.94
CA GLY A 99 14.01 6.04 5.06
C GLY A 99 13.23 5.41 6.21
N ASN A 100 13.25 6.07 7.36
CA ASN A 100 12.58 5.60 8.57
C ASN A 100 11.07 5.91 8.60
N PHE A 101 10.59 6.83 7.75
CA PHE A 101 9.18 7.21 7.71
C PHE A 101 8.37 6.18 6.92
N GLU A 102 7.27 5.72 7.49
CA GLU A 102 6.35 4.77 6.86
C GLU A 102 4.89 5.18 7.12
N PHE A 103 4.12 5.22 6.04
CA PHE A 103 2.68 5.36 6.03
C PHE A 103 2.09 4.15 5.28
N LYS A 104 1.31 3.32 5.97
CA LYS A 104 0.68 2.13 5.38
C LYS A 104 -0.81 2.13 5.68
N ILE A 105 -1.61 1.85 4.67
CA ILE A 105 -3.02 1.46 4.79
C ILE A 105 -3.09 -0.03 4.48
N ASP A 106 -3.62 -0.82 5.41
CA ASP A 106 -3.86 -2.24 5.26
C ASP A 106 -5.36 -2.50 5.32
N ALA A 107 -6.00 -2.69 4.16
CA ALA A 107 -7.43 -2.94 4.09
C ALA A 107 -7.78 -4.38 4.51
N THR A 108 -6.82 -5.30 4.49
CA THR A 108 -7.02 -6.69 4.93
C THR A 108 -7.18 -6.77 6.44
N GLU A 109 -6.38 -5.99 7.18
CA GLU A 109 -6.50 -5.86 8.63
C GLU A 109 -7.42 -4.70 9.07
N GLY A 110 -7.77 -3.79 8.16
CA GLY A 110 -8.51 -2.57 8.46
C GLY A 110 -7.73 -1.54 9.27
N LYS A 111 -6.39 -1.53 9.13
CA LYS A 111 -5.49 -0.75 9.99
C LYS A 111 -4.60 0.24 9.23
N LEU A 112 -4.26 1.31 9.94
CA LEU A 112 -3.28 2.30 9.54
C LEU A 112 -1.96 2.09 10.31
N THR A 113 -0.84 2.21 9.60
CA THR A 113 0.48 2.37 10.21
C THR A 113 1.01 3.75 9.86
N LEU A 114 1.40 4.51 10.88
CA LEU A 114 2.16 5.75 10.74
C LEU A 114 3.32 5.69 11.72
N LYS A 115 4.55 5.59 11.20
CA LYS A 115 5.74 5.42 12.04
C LYS A 115 6.97 6.16 11.50
N ASN A 116 7.89 6.42 12.41
CA ASN A 116 9.24 6.90 12.10
C ASN A 116 10.24 6.11 12.94
N GLY A 117 10.97 5.18 12.29
CA GLY A 117 11.90 4.29 12.96
C GLY A 117 11.16 3.32 13.88
N SER A 118 11.50 3.28 15.16
CA SER A 118 10.86 2.41 16.16
C SER A 118 9.53 2.93 16.70
N GLU A 119 9.25 4.24 16.52
CA GLU A 119 8.07 4.89 17.07
C GLU A 119 6.92 4.89 16.06
N SER A 120 5.76 4.38 16.49
CA SER A 120 4.52 4.43 15.71
C SER A 120 3.42 5.16 16.47
N LEU A 121 2.49 5.77 15.73
CA LEU A 121 1.35 6.48 16.34
C LEU A 121 0.56 5.55 17.28
N GLY A 122 0.37 4.27 16.89
CA GLY A 122 -0.28 3.29 17.74
C GLY A 122 0.46 3.06 19.05
N LYS A 123 1.81 2.94 19.03
CA LYS A 123 2.62 2.86 20.26
C LYS A 123 2.49 4.10 21.11
N LEU A 124 2.63 5.28 20.52
CA LEU A 124 2.59 6.56 21.24
C LEU A 124 1.24 6.78 21.94
N VAL A 125 0.13 6.43 21.28
CA VAL A 125 -1.21 6.51 21.88
C VAL A 125 -1.36 5.53 23.04
N SER A 126 -0.98 4.26 22.87
CA SER A 126 -1.03 3.27 23.95
C SER A 126 -0.13 3.67 25.13
N SER A 127 1.06 4.19 24.87
CA SER A 127 1.97 4.71 25.89
C SER A 127 1.36 5.90 26.62
N LEU A 128 0.79 6.88 25.92
CA LEU A 128 0.10 8.01 26.53
C LEU A 128 -1.04 7.55 27.45
N ILE A 129 -1.87 6.60 26.99
CA ILE A 129 -2.97 6.07 27.81
C ILE A 129 -2.43 5.35 29.04
N SER A 130 -1.36 4.56 28.91
CA SER A 130 -0.69 3.89 30.03
C SER A 130 -0.13 4.89 31.05
N GLU A 131 0.54 5.95 30.60
CA GLU A 131 1.04 7.02 31.47
C GLU A 131 -0.10 7.69 32.24
N ILE A 132 -1.24 7.95 31.59
CA ILE A 132 -2.42 8.50 32.26
C ILE A 132 -2.98 7.51 33.29
N GLN A 133 -3.08 6.21 32.96
CA GLN A 133 -3.57 5.19 33.89
C GLN A 133 -2.72 5.06 35.16
N ASN A 134 -1.42 5.35 35.05
CA ASN A 134 -0.44 5.24 36.12
C ASN A 134 -0.15 6.59 36.81
N ALA A 135 -0.78 7.68 36.36
CA ALA A 135 -0.59 9.00 36.92
C ALA A 135 -0.98 9.06 38.41
N ILE A 136 -0.15 9.77 39.18
CA ILE A 136 -0.37 10.10 40.59
C ILE A 136 -0.81 11.56 40.67
N ILE A 137 -1.97 11.81 41.28
CA ILE A 137 -2.52 13.14 41.49
C ILE A 137 -2.13 13.63 42.87
N VAL A 138 -1.24 14.61 42.93
CA VAL A 138 -0.76 15.19 44.19
C VAL A 138 -1.73 16.30 44.63
N THR A 139 -2.27 16.18 45.85
CA THR A 139 -3.13 17.20 46.47
C THR A 139 -2.60 17.60 47.85
N PRO A 140 -3.01 18.74 48.42
CA PRO A 140 -2.63 19.10 49.80
C PRO A 140 -3.07 18.07 50.86
N ALA A 141 -4.08 17.24 50.56
CA ALA A 141 -4.55 16.17 51.43
C ALA A 141 -3.78 14.84 51.24
N GLY A 142 -2.83 14.79 50.29
CA GLY A 142 -2.05 13.61 49.94
C GLY A 142 -2.15 13.22 48.46
N SER A 143 -1.45 12.15 48.09
CA SER A 143 -1.45 11.62 46.73
C SER A 143 -2.63 10.68 46.49
N GLY A 144 -3.36 10.91 45.41
CA GLY A 144 -4.40 10.02 44.88
C GLY A 144 -3.97 9.35 43.58
N SER A 145 -4.64 8.26 43.22
CA SER A 145 -4.47 7.57 41.93
C SER A 145 -5.73 7.67 41.08
N ILE A 146 -5.59 7.44 39.77
CA ILE A 146 -6.75 7.29 38.89
C ILE A 146 -7.65 6.14 39.37
N SER A 147 -8.97 6.41 39.44
CA SER A 147 -9.95 5.44 39.93
C SER A 147 -10.01 4.18 39.05
N PRO A 148 -10.34 3.00 39.60
CA PRO A 148 -10.50 1.78 38.81
C PRO A 148 -11.49 1.92 37.65
N THR A 149 -12.61 2.62 37.87
CA THR A 149 -13.61 2.88 36.84
C THR A 149 -13.04 3.69 35.68
N THR A 150 -12.23 4.73 35.98
CA THR A 150 -11.58 5.53 34.94
C THR A 150 -10.52 4.72 34.19
N LYS A 151 -9.74 3.88 34.90
CA LYS A 151 -8.78 2.97 34.25
C LYS A 151 -9.47 2.03 33.26
N GLY A 152 -10.62 1.45 33.63
CA GLY A 152 -11.42 0.61 32.73
C GLY A 152 -11.79 1.33 31.42
N LYS A 153 -12.27 2.58 31.51
CA LYS A 153 -12.58 3.40 30.33
C LYS A 153 -11.36 3.69 29.46
N LEU A 154 -10.20 3.90 30.08
CA LEU A 154 -8.94 4.12 29.36
C LEU A 154 -8.48 2.85 28.62
N ILE A 155 -8.66 1.66 29.22
CA ILE A 155 -8.40 0.37 28.55
C ILE A 155 -9.30 0.20 27.33
N GLU A 156 -10.60 0.48 27.47
CA GLU A 156 -11.54 0.42 26.34
C GLU A 156 -11.15 1.40 25.22
N LEU A 157 -10.68 2.59 25.58
CA LEU A 157 -10.20 3.58 24.62
C LEU A 157 -8.95 3.09 23.88
N ASP A 158 -7.97 2.53 24.60
CA ASP A 158 -6.77 1.95 24.00
C ASP A 158 -7.11 0.80 23.03
N ASN A 159 -8.03 -0.07 23.43
CA ASN A 159 -8.52 -1.15 22.55
C ASN A 159 -9.18 -0.60 21.28
N LYS A 160 -9.97 0.48 21.37
CA LYS A 160 -10.54 1.14 20.19
C LYS A 160 -9.45 1.67 19.26
N PHE A 161 -8.41 2.31 19.78
CA PHE A 161 -7.29 2.75 18.95
C PHE A 161 -6.57 1.57 18.27
N LYS A 162 -6.37 0.46 18.98
CA LYS A 162 -5.75 -0.76 18.42
C LYS A 162 -6.57 -1.45 17.33
N THR A 163 -7.87 -1.15 17.21
CA THR A 163 -8.66 -1.59 16.06
C THR A 163 -8.34 -0.82 14.78
N LEU A 164 -7.80 0.39 14.89
CA LEU A 164 -7.53 1.29 13.78
C LEU A 164 -6.04 1.44 13.47
N LEU A 165 -5.19 1.33 14.48
CA LEU A 165 -3.76 1.64 14.41
C LEU A 165 -2.92 0.40 14.70
N ASN A 166 -1.87 0.20 13.90
CA ASN A 166 -0.82 -0.74 14.24
C ASN A 166 0.08 -0.17 15.35
N SER A 167 0.38 -1.02 16.33
CA SER A 167 1.28 -0.73 17.46
C SER A 167 2.68 -1.31 17.25
N ASN A 168 3.00 -1.72 16.03
CA ASN A 168 4.31 -2.27 15.66
C ASN A 168 5.27 -1.15 15.24
#